data_AF-A0A8T5LI17-F1
#
_entry.id   AF-A0A8T5LI17-F1
#
_cell.length_a   1.000
_cell.length_b   1.000
_cell.length_c   1.000
_cell.angle_alpha   90.00
_cell.angle_beta   90.00
_cell.angle_gamma   90.00
#
_symmetry.space_group_name_H-M   'P 1'
#
loop_
_entity.id
_entity.type
_entity.pdbx_description
1 polymer ?
#
loop_
_entity_poly.entity_id
_entity_poly.type
_entity_poly.pdbx_seq_one_letter_code
_entity_poly.pdbx_strand_id
1 'polypeptide(L)'
;MSLIKDFFLGFKEGFMDFGHDVSVIINSLLLSIVYFVGVGLTSIFAKVFKKHFLDLKVNKKKKSYWNDLDLKEKDIEKYYRTF
;
A
#
# COMPACT_ATOMS: atom_id res chain seq x y z
N MET A 1 21.30 -39.82 -28.66
CA MET A 1 20.79 -38.48 -29.03
C MET A 1 19.99 -37.98 -27.84
N SER A 2 20.48 -37.11 -26.97
CA SER A 2 21.79 -36.49 -26.81
C SER A 2 21.80 -35.89 -25.40
N LEU A 3 22.48 -36.51 -24.42
CA LEU A 3 22.59 -36.00 -23.04
C LEU A 3 22.99 -34.52 -22.98
N ILE A 4 23.73 -34.07 -24.00
CA ILE A 4 24.12 -32.68 -24.20
C ILE A 4 22.89 -31.78 -24.46
N LYS A 5 21.93 -32.22 -25.28
CA LYS A 5 20.70 -31.45 -25.54
C LYS A 5 19.87 -31.29 -24.27
N ASP A 6 19.72 -32.36 -23.48
CA ASP A 6 18.96 -32.33 -22.23
C ASP A 6 19.64 -31.43 -21.19
N PHE A 7 20.98 -31.44 -21.14
CA PHE A 7 21.75 -30.52 -20.31
C PHE A 7 21.53 -29.05 -20.69
N PHE A 8 21.57 -28.71 -21.98
CA PHE A 8 21.33 -27.34 -22.44
C PHE A 8 19.88 -26.89 -22.24
N LEU A 9 18.91 -27.80 -22.33
CA LEU A 9 17.51 -27.54 -21.99
C LEU A 9 17.35 -27.20 -20.51
N GLY A 10 17.85 -28.06 -19.62
CA GLY A 10 17.79 -27.81 -18.18
C GLY A 10 18.57 -26.56 -17.75
N PHE A 11 19.71 -26.28 -18.38
CA PHE A 11 20.47 -25.04 -18.13
C PHE A 11 19.67 -23.80 -18.56
N LYS A 12 19.02 -23.83 -19.72
CA LYS A 12 18.19 -22.73 -20.21
C LYS A 12 16.97 -22.49 -19.30
N GLU A 13 16.31 -23.56 -18.88
CA GLU A 13 15.18 -23.50 -17.95
C GLU A 13 15.62 -22.91 -16.60
N GLY A 14 16.70 -23.44 -16.00
CA GLY A 14 17.22 -22.91 -14.74
C GLY A 14 17.68 -21.45 -14.82
N PHE A 15 18.24 -21.02 -15.95
CA PHE A 15 18.62 -19.62 -16.16
C PHE A 15 17.39 -18.70 -16.29
N MET A 16 16.31 -19.19 -16.92
CA MET A 16 15.06 -18.46 -17.03
C MET A 16 14.40 -18.27 -15.67
N ASP A 17 14.36 -19.34 -14.86
CA ASP A 17 13.81 -19.29 -13.50
C ASP A 17 14.66 -18.38 -12.59
N PHE A 18 15.98 -18.46 -12.70
CA PHE A 18 16.87 -17.54 -11.99
C PHE A 18 16.62 -16.07 -12.36
N GLY A 19 16.45 -15.78 -13.66
CA GLY A 19 16.11 -14.44 -14.13
C GLY A 19 14.76 -13.96 -13.58
N HIS A 20 13.77 -14.86 -13.52
CA HIS A 20 12.46 -14.57 -12.93
C HIS A 20 12.57 -14.24 -11.44
N ASP A 21 13.29 -15.05 -10.66
CA ASP A 21 13.46 -14.83 -9.22
C ASP A 21 14.18 -13.51 -8.93
N VAL A 22 15.24 -13.22 -9.68
CA VAL A 22 15.95 -11.93 -9.58
C VAL A 22 15.00 -10.77 -9.91
N SER A 23 14.16 -10.91 -10.94
CA SER A 23 13.17 -9.90 -11.30
C SER A 23 12.16 -9.66 -10.17
N VAL A 24 11.64 -10.72 -9.56
CA VAL A 24 10.70 -10.64 -8.43
C VAL A 24 11.36 -9.93 -7.24
N ILE A 25 12.61 -10.25 -6.92
CA ILE A 25 13.35 -9.63 -5.82
C ILE A 25 13.56 -8.14 -6.08
N ILE A 26 14.03 -7.77 -7.27
CA ILE A 26 14.30 -6.38 -7.62
C ILE A 26 13.01 -5.57 -7.65
N ASN A 27 11.93 -6.09 -8.24
CA ASN A 27 10.64 -5.41 -8.26
C ASN A 27 10.08 -5.21 -6.84
N SER A 28 10.19 -6.24 -5.99
CA SER A 28 9.77 -6.13 -4.59
C SER A 28 10.59 -5.08 -3.83
N LEU A 29 11.91 -5.03 -4.07
CA LEU A 29 12.78 -4.03 -3.46
C LEU A 29 12.46 -2.61 -3.95
N LEU A 30 12.27 -2.42 -5.25
CA LEU A 30 11.88 -1.13 -5.84
C LEU A 30 10.54 -0.65 -5.28
N LEU A 31 9.52 -1.52 -5.27
CA LEU A 31 8.20 -1.19 -4.71
C LEU A 31 8.27 -0.87 -3.23
N SER A 32 9.09 -1.60 -2.46
CA SER A 32 9.31 -1.34 -1.05
C SER A 32 9.90 0.05 -0.83
N ILE A 33 10.96 0.42 -1.57
CA ILE A 33 11.57 1.75 -1.50
C ILE A 33 10.54 2.83 -1.85
N VAL A 34 9.80 2.67 -2.95
CA VAL A 34 8.77 3.63 -3.37
C VAL A 34 7.68 3.77 -2.32
N TYR A 35 7.27 2.67 -1.68
CA TYR A 35 6.26 2.69 -0.63
C TYR A 35 6.78 3.43 0.62
N PHE A 36 7.96 3.08 1.11
CA PHE A 36 8.52 3.73 2.30
C PHE A 36 8.88 5.19 2.06
N VAL A 37 9.40 5.54 0.88
CA VAL A 37 9.74 6.93 0.57
C VAL A 37 8.47 7.72 0.23
N GLY A 38 7.60 7.23 -0.65
CA GLY A 38 6.38 7.91 -1.04
C GLY A 38 5.36 8.00 0.10
N VAL A 39 4.94 6.86 0.65
CA VAL A 39 3.95 6.80 1.73
C VAL A 39 4.55 7.25 3.06
N GLY A 40 5.80 6.88 3.35
CA GLY A 40 6.46 7.29 4.58
C GLY A 40 6.69 8.80 4.64
N LEU A 41 7.22 9.42 3.57
CA LEU A 41 7.39 10.88 3.55
C LEU A 41 6.03 11.59 3.63
N THR A 42 5.02 11.13 2.89
CA THR A 42 3.67 11.75 2.99
C THR A 42 3.09 11.66 4.41
N SER A 43 3.33 10.56 5.13
CA SER A 43 2.93 10.43 6.54
C SER A 43 3.70 11.39 7.46
N ILE A 44 4.99 11.60 7.22
CA ILE A 44 5.82 12.56 7.96
C ILE A 44 5.30 13.98 7.70
N PHE A 45 5.08 14.36 6.44
CA PHE A 45 4.51 15.65 6.09
C PHE A 45 3.14 15.86 6.73
N ALA A 46 2.24 14.86 6.66
CA ALA A 46 0.93 14.96 7.29
C ALA A 46 1.02 15.16 8.80
N LYS A 47 1.97 14.49 9.47
CA LYS A 47 2.24 14.68 10.90
C LYS A 47 2.74 16.09 11.21
N VAL A 48 3.63 16.66 10.37
CA VAL A 48 4.09 18.06 10.50
C VAL A 48 2.93 19.04 10.36
N PHE A 49 2.05 18.82 9.39
CA PHE A 49 0.85 19.66 9.18
C PHE A 49 -0.33 19.31 10.12
N LYS A 50 -0.13 18.44 11.12
CA LYS A 50 -1.17 17.92 12.03
C LYS A 50 -2.41 17.37 11.31
N LYS A 51 -2.26 16.92 10.06
CA LYS A 51 -3.32 16.24 9.32
C LYS A 51 -3.35 14.78 9.75
N HIS A 52 -4.45 14.41 10.41
CA HIS A 52 -4.77 13.02 10.71
C HIS A 52 -5.62 12.46 9.57
N PHE A 53 -5.08 11.54 8.79
CA PHE A 53 -5.85 10.86 7.73
C PHE A 53 -6.93 9.93 8.30
N LEU A 54 -6.67 9.37 9.47
CA LEU A 54 -7.58 8.48 10.19
C LEU A 54 -7.94 9.13 11.52
N ASP A 55 -9.24 9.21 11.82
CA ASP A 55 -9.74 9.65 13.13
C ASP A 55 -9.56 8.52 14.14
N LEU A 56 -8.30 8.29 14.55
CA LEU A 56 -7.90 7.22 15.47
C LEU A 56 -8.34 7.49 16.92
N LYS A 57 -9.05 8.57 17.19
CA LYS A 57 -9.60 8.89 18.51
C LYS A 57 -10.80 8.00 18.79
N VAL A 58 -10.54 6.77 19.23
CA VAL A 58 -11.57 5.89 19.78
C VAL A 58 -12.11 6.55 21.05
N ASN A 59 -13.31 7.12 20.96
CA ASN A 59 -13.99 7.70 22.10
C ASN A 59 -14.52 6.57 22.99
N LYS A 60 -13.77 6.22 24.05
CA LYS A 60 -14.13 5.17 25.01
C LYS A 60 -15.49 5.38 25.71
N LYS A 61 -16.06 6.58 25.63
CA LYS A 61 -17.40 6.91 26.16
C LYS A 61 -18.53 6.68 25.15
N LYS A 62 -18.23 6.56 23.85
CA LYS A 62 -19.24 6.29 22.82
C LYS A 62 -19.51 4.78 22.76
N LYS A 63 -20.79 4.41 22.87
CA LYS A 63 -21.27 3.02 22.81
C LYS A 63 -21.21 2.44 21.39
N SER A 64 -21.05 3.29 20.37
CA SER A 64 -21.09 2.92 18.96
C SER A 64 -20.28 3.92 18.12
N TYR A 65 -19.76 3.46 16.97
CA TYR A 65 -19.08 4.29 15.96
C TYR A 65 -20.06 5.10 15.09
N TRP A 66 -21.36 4.82 15.18
CA TRP A 66 -22.40 5.58 14.50
C TRP A 66 -22.53 6.95 15.15
N ASN A 67 -22.52 7.99 14.34
CA ASN A 67 -22.91 9.33 14.76
C ASN A 67 -24.41 9.48 14.53
N ASP A 68 -25.12 10.07 15.50
CA ASP A 68 -26.50 10.48 15.28
C ASP A 68 -26.51 11.51 14.15
N LEU A 69 -27.19 11.17 13.06
CA LEU A 69 -27.44 12.06 11.93
C LEU A 69 -28.40 13.15 12.39
N ASP A 70 -27.84 14.21 12.96
CA ASP A 70 -28.58 15.43 13.23
C ASP A 70 -28.88 16.10 11.88
N LEU A 71 -30.10 15.92 11.38
CA LEU A 71 -30.60 16.43 10.08
C LEU A 71 -30.80 17.96 10.05
N LYS A 72 -30.37 18.66 11.11
CA LYS A 72 -30.38 20.11 11.15
C LYS A 72 -29.23 20.66 10.31
N GLU A 73 -29.59 21.66 9.50
CA GLU A 73 -28.77 22.49 8.63
C GLU A 73 -27.28 22.53 9.02
N LYS A 74 -26.51 21.59 8.48
CA LYS A 74 -25.06 21.64 8.52
C LYS A 74 -24.57 22.23 7.22
N ASP A 75 -23.57 23.09 7.36
CA ASP A 75 -22.83 23.74 6.29
C ASP A 75 -22.62 22.80 5.10
N ILE A 76 -23.14 23.18 3.93
CA ILE A 76 -23.22 22.34 2.73
C ILE A 76 -21.82 21.89 2.29
N GLU A 77 -20.80 22.72 2.57
CA GLU A 77 -19.39 22.43 2.33
C GLU A 77 -18.89 21.20 3.09
N LYS A 78 -19.45 20.94 4.27
CA LYS A 78 -19.11 19.77 5.08
C LYS A 78 -19.76 18.50 4.54
N TYR A 79 -20.93 18.62 3.90
CA TYR A 79 -21.60 17.50 3.24
C TYR A 79 -20.79 17.00 2.02
N TYR A 80 -20.30 17.92 1.18
CA TYR A 80 -19.50 17.58 -0.01
C TYR A 80 -18.18 16.84 0.28
N ARG A 81 -17.69 16.89 1.52
CA ARG A 81 -16.47 16.18 1.94
C ARG A 81 -16.70 14.76 2.46
N THR A 82 -17.93 14.28 2.41
CA THR A 82 -18.33 12.96 2.95
C THR A 82 -18.30 11.85 1.88
N PHE A 83 -18.31 12.23 0.61
CA PHE A 83 -18.17 11.34 -0.56
C PHE A 83 -16.81 11.57 -1.22
#